data_AF-A0A3D5WKH6-F1
#
_entry.id   AF-A0A3D5WKH6-F1
#
_cell.length_a   1.000
_cell.length_b   1.000
_cell.length_c   1.000
_cell.angle_alpha   90.00
_cell.angle_beta   90.00
_cell.angle_gamma   90.00
#
_symmetry.space_group_name_H-M   'P 1'
#
loop_
_entity.id
_entity.type
_entity.pdbx_description
1 polymer ?
#
loop_
_entity_poly.entity_id
_entity_poly.type
_entity_poly.pdbx_seq_one_letter_code
_entity_poly.pdbx_strand_id
1 'polypeptide(L)'
;FSLYSRDLIHVKSKKDIKTNLVNGGLLLQKEIFAYYTGADIATASIAGFANDSNFKFRGLGIQSLEIFEKCQVDILGNISVVRHENRQEFH
;
A
#
# COMPACT_ATOMS: atom_id res chain seq x y z
N PHE A 1 9.10 -1.24 9.72
CA PHE A 1 9.31 -0.17 8.73
C PHE A 1 8.49 1.04 9.10
N SER A 2 8.88 2.22 8.63
CA SER A 2 8.07 3.45 8.71
C SER A 2 7.50 3.76 7.32
N LEU A 3 6.22 4.15 7.25
CA LEU A 3 5.58 4.55 6.00
C LEU A 3 5.45 6.07 5.92
N TYR A 4 5.93 6.63 4.81
CA TYR A 4 5.75 8.00 4.40
C TYR A 4 4.95 8.04 3.11
N SER A 5 4.31 9.19 2.83
CA SER A 5 3.56 9.35 1.58
C SER A 5 4.45 9.02 0.38
N ARG A 6 3.90 8.23 -0.56
CA ARG A 6 4.56 7.68 -1.75
C ARG A 6 5.56 6.54 -1.51
N ASP A 7 5.63 5.98 -0.31
CA ASP A 7 6.28 4.69 -0.14
C ASP A 7 5.51 3.60 -0.89
N LEU A 8 6.22 2.72 -1.60
CA LEU A 8 5.62 1.56 -2.23
C LEU A 8 5.33 0.50 -1.17
N ILE A 9 4.15 -0.09 -1.22
CA ILE A 9 3.77 -1.21 -0.37
C ILE A 9 3.36 -2.42 -1.20
N HIS A 10 3.70 -3.60 -0.71
CA HIS A 10 3.17 -4.88 -1.17
C HIS A 10 2.17 -5.37 -0.14
N VAL A 11 0.94 -5.59 -0.59
CA VAL A 11 -0.16 -6.01 0.27
C VAL A 11 -0.83 -7.25 -0.32
N LYS A 12 -1.04 -8.26 0.53
CA LYS A 12 -1.83 -9.45 0.22
C LYS A 12 -2.88 -9.68 1.30
N SER A 13 -4.08 -10.07 0.89
CA SER A 13 -5.20 -10.29 1.79
C SER A 13 -5.93 -11.60 1.49
N LYS A 14 -6.43 -12.25 2.54
CA LYS A 14 -7.32 -13.42 2.45
C LYS A 14 -8.61 -13.10 1.69
N LYS A 15 -9.16 -11.91 1.95
CA LYS A 15 -10.37 -11.36 1.31
C LYS A 15 -9.98 -10.41 0.19
N ASP A 16 -10.86 -10.25 -0.79
CA ASP A 16 -10.60 -9.35 -1.90
C ASP A 16 -10.47 -7.89 -1.43
N ILE A 17 -9.40 -7.26 -1.88
CA ILE A 17 -9.13 -5.82 -1.76
C ILE A 17 -9.96 -5.11 -2.82
N LYS A 18 -10.85 -4.23 -2.37
CA LYS A 18 -11.66 -3.39 -3.25
C LYS A 18 -10.82 -2.20 -3.72
N THR A 19 -10.55 -2.15 -5.02
CA THR A 19 -9.87 -1.04 -5.67
C THR A 19 -10.81 -0.36 -6.65
N ASN A 20 -10.88 0.97 -6.62
CA ASN A 20 -11.72 1.76 -7.51
C ASN A 20 -10.90 2.15 -8.74
N LEU A 21 -11.37 1.78 -9.92
CA LEU A 21 -10.75 2.20 -11.18
C LEU A 21 -11.00 3.69 -11.41
N VAL A 22 -10.02 4.40 -11.97
CA VAL A 22 -10.15 5.85 -12.23
C VAL A 22 -11.21 6.15 -13.29
N ASN A 23 -11.41 5.24 -14.24
CA ASN A 23 -12.45 5.37 -15.27
C ASN A 23 -13.85 4.92 -14.78
N GLY A 24 -14.00 4.67 -13.48
CA GLY A 24 -15.20 4.10 -12.88
C GLY A 24 -15.16 2.58 -12.86
N GLY A 25 -15.91 2.01 -11.91
CA GLY A 25 -15.93 0.57 -11.66
C GLY A 25 -15.03 0.14 -10.51
N LEU A 26 -15.17 -1.13 -10.16
CA LEU A 26 -14.52 -1.74 -9.00
C LEU A 26 -13.76 -2.98 -9.46
N LEU A 27 -12.49 -3.04 -9.08
CA LEU A 27 -11.60 -4.15 -9.33
C LEU A 27 -11.30 -4.84 -7.99
N LEU A 28 -11.58 -6.14 -7.92
CA LEU A 28 -11.29 -6.99 -6.77
C LEU A 28 -9.93 -7.66 -6.98
N GLN A 29 -9.00 -7.43 -6.04
CA GLN A 29 -7.64 -7.94 -6.12
C GLN A 29 -7.28 -8.63 -4.82
N LYS A 30 -6.55 -9.75 -4.85
CA LYS A 30 -6.05 -10.38 -3.62
C LYS A 30 -4.68 -9.87 -3.19
N GLU A 31 -3.94 -9.31 -4.14
CA GLU A 31 -2.55 -8.92 -3.97
C GLU A 31 -2.27 -7.69 -4.83
N ILE A 32 -1.66 -6.66 -4.26
CA ILE A 32 -1.38 -5.39 -4.94
C ILE A 32 0.00 -4.85 -4.58
N PHE A 33 0.62 -4.17 -5.54
CA PHE A 33 1.69 -3.20 -5.31
C PHE A 33 1.10 -1.80 -5.53
N ALA A 34 1.23 -0.93 -4.54
CA ALA A 34 0.65 0.40 -4.62
C ALA A 34 1.41 1.42 -3.79
N TYR A 35 1.31 2.70 -4.16
CA TYR A 35 1.89 3.80 -3.40
C TYR A 35 0.96 4.21 -2.27
N TYR A 36 1.47 4.16 -1.04
CA TYR A 36 0.76 4.61 0.15
C TYR A 36 0.56 6.13 0.12
N THR A 37 -0.66 6.58 0.43
CA THR A 37 -0.96 8.03 0.51
C THR A 37 -1.15 8.52 1.94
N GLY A 38 -1.77 7.71 2.79
CA GLY A 38 -2.17 8.13 4.13
C GLY A 38 -2.94 7.05 4.88
N ALA A 39 -3.13 7.28 6.17
CA ALA A 39 -3.86 6.40 7.08
C ALA A 39 -5.06 7.10 7.70
N ASP A 40 -6.09 6.32 8.00
CA ASP A 40 -7.31 6.74 8.65
C ASP A 40 -7.35 6.15 10.07
N ILE A 41 -7.15 7.01 11.07
CA ILE A 41 -7.00 6.61 12.47
C ILE A 41 -8.29 6.04 13.06
N ALA A 42 -9.46 6.47 12.57
CA ALA A 42 -10.75 6.04 13.11
C ALA A 42 -11.07 4.60 12.73
N THR A 43 -10.50 4.12 11.62
CA THR A 43 -10.77 2.80 11.04
C THR A 43 -9.56 1.87 11.02
N ALA A 44 -8.39 2.34 11.49
CA ALA A 44 -7.12 1.62 11.40
C ALA A 44 -6.86 1.09 9.98
N SER A 45 -7.05 1.96 8.99
CA SER A 45 -6.97 1.61 7.57
C SER A 45 -6.07 2.55 6.79
N ILE A 46 -5.68 2.13 5.58
CA ILE A 46 -4.80 2.91 4.71
C ILE A 46 -5.45 3.19 3.35
N ALA A 47 -4.86 4.14 2.63
CA ALA A 47 -5.20 4.50 1.26
C ALA A 47 -3.95 4.51 0.38
N GLY A 48 -4.16 4.35 -0.92
CA GLY A 48 -3.10 4.37 -1.91
C GLY A 48 -3.59 4.30 -3.35
N PHE A 49 -2.65 4.31 -4.28
CA PHE A 49 -2.93 4.27 -5.72
C PHE A 49 -1.90 3.44 -6.47
N ALA A 50 -2.31 2.90 -7.62
CA ALA A 50 -1.47 2.12 -8.51
C ALA A 50 -0.36 2.97 -9.13
N ASN A 51 0.76 2.34 -9.52
CA ASN A 51 1.87 3.02 -10.19
C ASN A 51 1.47 3.75 -11.48
N ASP A 52 0.58 3.14 -12.26
CA ASP A 52 0.02 3.70 -13.49
C ASP A 52 -1.19 4.62 -13.25
N SER A 53 -1.51 4.90 -11.98
CA SER A 53 -2.70 5.62 -11.54
C SER A 53 -4.03 5.02 -11.99
N ASN A 54 -4.08 3.76 -12.45
CA ASN A 54 -5.30 3.17 -13.00
C ASN A 54 -6.34 2.83 -11.91
N PHE A 55 -5.90 2.57 -10.68
CA PHE A 55 -6.80 2.38 -9.54
C PHE A 55 -6.35 3.12 -8.28
N LYS A 56 -7.32 3.32 -7.38
CA LYS A 56 -7.12 3.86 -6.03
C LYS A 56 -7.86 2.99 -5.02
N PHE A 57 -7.39 2.96 -3.78
CA PHE A 57 -8.11 2.35 -2.67
C PHE A 57 -8.09 3.25 -1.45
N ARG A 58 -9.12 3.13 -0.61
CA ARG A 58 -9.25 3.75 0.70
C ARG A 58 -9.99 2.77 1.61
N GLY A 59 -9.67 2.79 2.90
CA GLY A 59 -10.35 1.91 3.85
C GLY A 59 -9.77 0.49 3.89
N LEU A 60 -8.55 0.28 3.39
CA LEU A 60 -7.89 -1.03 3.48
C LEU A 60 -7.40 -1.26 4.90
N GLY A 61 -8.15 -2.04 5.68
CA GLY A 61 -7.79 -2.39 7.06
C GLY A 61 -6.54 -3.26 7.11
N ILE A 62 -5.59 -2.91 7.97
CA ILE A 62 -4.25 -3.52 7.97
C ILE A 62 -4.11 -4.74 8.89
N GLN A 63 -5.04 -4.94 9.83
CA GLN A 63 -4.91 -5.96 10.89
C GLN A 63 -4.90 -7.41 10.37
N SER A 64 -5.60 -7.69 9.26
CA SER A 64 -5.85 -9.06 8.79
C SER A 64 -5.13 -9.43 7.48
N LEU A 65 -4.20 -8.57 7.05
CA LEU A 65 -3.41 -8.80 5.85
C LEU A 65 -2.47 -10.01 6.03
N GLU A 66 -2.30 -10.79 4.96
CA GLU A 66 -1.33 -11.90 4.94
C GLU A 66 0.08 -11.38 4.70
N ILE A 67 0.21 -10.36 3.86
CA ILE A 67 1.46 -9.67 3.58
C ILE A 67 1.19 -8.17 3.72
N PHE A 68 2.05 -7.49 4.47
CA PHE A 68 2.10 -6.04 4.50
C PHE A 68 3.55 -5.59 4.67
N GLU A 69 4.18 -5.26 3.55
CA GLU A 69 5.61 -4.96 3.48
C GLU A 69 5.85 -3.63 2.78
N LYS A 70 6.88 -2.90 3.24
CA LYS A 70 7.40 -1.73 2.54
C LYS A 70 8.37 -2.19 1.45
N CYS A 71 8.25 -1.59 0.28
CA CYS A 71 9.14 -1.82 -0.85
C CYS A 71 9.86 -0.54 -1.26
N GLN A 72 11.03 -0.69 -1.85
CA GLN A 72 11.77 0.35 -2.53
C GLN A 72 11.75 0.08 -4.04
N VAL A 73 11.73 1.15 -4.83
CA VAL A 73 11.84 1.12 -6.28
C VAL A 73 13.11 1.85 -6.68
N ASP A 74 13.93 1.25 -7.54
CA ASP A 74 15.09 1.93 -8.11
C ASP A 74 14.72 2.81 -9.32
N ILE A 75 15.68 3.53 -9.89
CA ILE A 75 15.46 4.43 -11.04
C ILE A 75 14.99 3.71 -12.31
N LEU A 76 15.17 2.39 -12.41
CA LEU A 76 14.76 1.57 -13.54
C LEU A 76 13.39 0.90 -13.31
N GLY A 77 12.82 1.06 -12.12
CA GLY A 77 11.53 0.47 -11.76
C GLY A 77 11.61 -0.91 -11.09
N ASN A 78 12.81 -1.40 -10.73
CA ASN A 78 12.92 -2.69 -10.04
C ASN A 78 12.45 -2.56 -8.59
N ILE A 79 11.64 -3.52 -8.14
CA ILE A 79 11.06 -3.55 -6.80
C ILE A 79 11.89 -4.47 -5.89
N SER A 80 12.21 -3.98 -4.69
CA SER A 80 12.85 -4.77 -3.63
C SER A 80 12.21 -4.49 -2.27
N VAL A 81 12.12 -5.53 -1.43
CA VAL A 81 11.50 -5.43 -0.09
C VAL A 81 12.47 -4.81 0.92
N VAL A 82 11.98 -3.85 1.70
CA VAL A 82 12.71 -3.24 2.81
C VAL A 82 12.60 -4.14 4.04
N ARG A 83 13.66 -4.91 4.32
CA ARG A 83 13.66 -5.94 5.36
C ARG A 83 13.82 -5.42 6.79
N HIS A 84 14.67 -4.42 6.99
CA HIS A 84 14.99 -3.90 8.32
C HIS A 84 15.24 -2.39 8.27
N GLU A 85 14.50 -1.65 9.08
CA GLU A 85 14.69 -0.22 9.33
C GLU A 85 14.68 -0.02 10.84
N ASN A 86 15.70 0.65 11.37
CA ASN A 86 15.66 1.13 12.75
C ASN A 86 14.57 2.20 12.87
N ARG A 87 13.83 2.18 13.98
CA ARG A 87 12.82 3.21 14.26
C ARG A 87 13.52 4.55 14.44
N GLN A 88 13.19 5.52 13.60
CA GLN A 88 13.72 6.87 13.72
C GLN A 88 13.12 7.56 14.96
N GLU A 89 13.99 8.17 15.76
CA GLU A 89 13.61 8.97 16.92
C GLU A 89 13.35 10.43 16.51
N PHE A 90 12.69 11.19 17.38
CA PHE A 90 12.55 12.63 17.21
C PHE A 90 13.80 13.33 17.75
N HIS A 91 14.29 14.34 17.04
CA HIS A 91 15.37 15.22 17.48
C HIS A 91 14.85 16.46 18.18
#